data_AF-A0A5C6XU60-F1
#
_entry.id   AF-A0A5C6XU60-F1
#
_cell.length_a   1.000
_cell.length_b   1.000
_cell.length_c   1.000
_cell.angle_alpha   90.00
_cell.angle_beta   90.00
_cell.angle_gamma   90.00
#
_symmetry.space_group_name_H-M   'P 1'
#
loop_
_entity.id
_entity.type
_entity.pdbx_description
1 polymer ?
#
loop_
_entity_poly.entity_id
_entity_poly.type
_entity_poly.pdbx_seq_one_letter_code
_entity_poly.pdbx_strand_id
1 'polypeptide(L)'
;MLEKFKTYLISKGYSEFTPSGNPSTAYDYMKRVSKICSREAITVVHLADNINIYIEKYGPTGNDSAFGKKSNNAFINALRRFGEFIASSN
;
A
#
# COMPACT_ATOMS: atom_id res chain seq x y z
N MET A 1 -7.51 3.82 -9.52
CA MET A 1 -6.35 4.24 -8.70
C MET A 1 -5.50 3.05 -8.28
N LEU A 2 -6.08 2.01 -7.68
CA LEU A 2 -5.33 0.80 -7.26
C LEU A 2 -4.64 0.04 -8.41
N GLU A 3 -5.31 -0.12 -9.56
CA GLU A 3 -4.66 -0.74 -10.73
C GLU A 3 -3.48 0.10 -11.25
N LYS A 4 -3.62 1.44 -11.26
CA LYS A 4 -2.51 2.35 -11.61
C LYS A 4 -1.34 2.21 -10.64
N PHE A 5 -1.64 2.07 -9.34
CA PHE A 5 -0.63 1.80 -8.33
C PHE A 5 0.07 0.44 -8.56
N LYS A 6 -0.69 -0.61 -8.91
CA LYS A 6 -0.11 -1.91 -9.26
C LYS A 6 0.83 -1.79 -10.48
N THR A 7 0.39 -1.11 -11.54
CA THR A 7 1.24 -0.84 -12.72
C THR A 7 2.49 -0.03 -12.35
N TYR A 8 2.36 0.96 -11.47
CA TYR A 8 3.51 1.70 -10.94
C TYR A 8 4.49 0.78 -10.22
N LEU A 9 4.02 -0.11 -9.34
CA LEU A 9 4.89 -1.07 -8.65
C LEU A 9 5.62 -1.98 -9.66
N ILE A 10 4.93 -2.46 -10.69
CA ILE A 10 5.56 -3.26 -11.75
C ILE A 10 6.65 -2.46 -12.45
N SER A 11 6.40 -1.18 -12.77
CA SER A 11 7.41 -0.30 -13.37
C SER A 11 8.62 -0.03 -12.46
N LYS A 12 8.46 -0.19 -11.14
CA LYS A 12 9.53 -0.12 -10.14
C LYS A 12 10.24 -1.46 -9.89
N GLY A 13 9.93 -2.49 -10.67
CA GLY A 13 10.58 -3.79 -10.60
C GLY A 13 9.94 -4.79 -9.62
N TYR A 14 8.78 -4.47 -9.04
CA TYR A 14 8.04 -5.44 -8.23
C TYR A 14 7.34 -6.46 -9.14
N SER A 15 7.49 -7.74 -8.84
CA SER A 15 6.80 -8.80 -9.56
C SER A 15 5.29 -8.78 -9.29
N GLU A 16 4.50 -8.92 -10.35
CA GLU A 16 3.06 -9.20 -10.24
C GLU A 16 2.80 -10.67 -9.92
N PHE A 17 3.59 -11.57 -10.52
CA PHE A 17 3.51 -13.01 -10.31
C PHE A 17 4.89 -13.59 -9.97
N THR A 18 4.90 -14.67 -9.20
CA THR A 18 6.07 -15.53 -8.97
C THR A 18 6.35 -16.39 -10.21
N PRO A 19 7.53 -17.01 -10.34
CA PRO A 19 7.82 -17.94 -11.44
C PRO A 19 6.80 -19.09 -11.59
N SER A 20 6.14 -19.48 -10.49
CA SER A 20 5.10 -20.51 -10.46
C SER A 20 3.69 -19.98 -10.75
N GLY A 21 3.54 -18.72 -11.14
CA GLY A 21 2.25 -18.10 -11.50
C GLY A 21 1.42 -17.57 -10.33
N ASN A 22 1.89 -17.68 -9.08
CA ASN A 22 1.17 -17.15 -7.92
C ASN A 22 1.31 -15.62 -7.81
N PRO A 23 0.31 -14.88 -7.30
CA PRO A 23 0.43 -13.44 -7.06
C PRO A 23 1.64 -13.08 -6.18
N SER A 24 2.29 -11.98 -6.50
CA SER A 24 3.51 -11.51 -5.85
C SER A 24 3.36 -10.07 -5.34
N THR A 25 4.47 -9.37 -5.10
CA THR A 25 4.50 -8.13 -4.31
C THR A 25 3.64 -7.01 -4.87
N ALA A 26 3.59 -6.83 -6.19
CA ALA A 26 2.77 -5.76 -6.78
C ALA A 26 1.27 -5.97 -6.50
N TYR A 27 0.80 -7.21 -6.64
CA TYR A 27 -0.58 -7.57 -6.35
C TYR A 27 -0.88 -7.51 -4.84
N ASP A 28 0.02 -8.04 -4.00
CA ASP A 28 -0.13 -8.05 -2.54
C ASP A 28 -0.23 -6.63 -1.97
N TYR A 29 0.64 -5.70 -2.40
CA TYR A 29 0.62 -4.33 -1.90
C TYR A 29 -0.66 -3.60 -2.29
N MET A 30 -1.14 -3.78 -3.53
CA MET A 30 -2.44 -3.25 -3.96
C MET A 30 -3.58 -3.73 -3.05
N LYS A 31 -3.62 -5.03 -2.72
CA LYS A 31 -4.64 -5.62 -1.84
C LYS A 31 -4.54 -5.09 -0.41
N ARG A 32 -3.33 -4.82 0.09
CA ARG A 32 -3.13 -4.25 1.43
C ARG A 32 -3.62 -2.81 1.54
N VAL A 33 -3.36 -1.98 0.53
CA VAL A 33 -3.91 -0.61 0.47
C VAL A 33 -5.43 -0.67 0.47
N SER A 34 -6.03 -1.54 -0.35
CA SER A 34 -7.48 -1.77 -0.34
C SER A 34 -8.00 -2.21 1.03
N LYS A 35 -7.31 -3.12 1.71
CA LYS A 35 -7.69 -3.60 3.05
C LYS A 35 -7.64 -2.51 4.11
N ILE A 36 -6.68 -1.60 4.03
CA ILE A 36 -6.60 -0.43 4.93
C ILE A 36 -7.80 0.49 4.67
N CYS A 37 -8.12 0.76 3.40
CA CYS A 37 -9.32 1.56 3.07
C CYS A 37 -10.60 0.94 3.67
N SER A 38 -10.76 -0.38 3.55
CA SER A 38 -11.90 -1.08 4.15
C SER A 38 -11.91 -1.03 5.69
N ARG A 39 -10.73 -1.11 6.33
CA ARG A 39 -10.61 -1.05 7.80
C ARG A 39 -10.95 0.33 8.34
N GLU A 40 -10.56 1.37 7.62
CA GLU A 40 -10.78 2.77 7.97
C GLU A 40 -12.17 3.28 7.53
N ALA A 41 -12.92 2.48 6.76
CA ALA A 41 -14.17 2.88 6.13
C ALA A 41 -14.04 4.13 5.24
N ILE A 42 -12.92 4.23 4.51
CA ILE A 42 -12.60 5.35 3.61
C ILE A 42 -12.47 4.88 2.15
N THR A 43 -12.52 5.82 1.22
CA THR A 43 -12.20 5.57 -0.19
C THR A 43 -10.69 5.63 -0.42
N VAL A 44 -10.24 5.03 -1.53
CA VAL A 44 -8.83 5.10 -1.94
C VAL A 44 -8.41 6.54 -2.26
N VAL A 45 -9.34 7.38 -2.74
CA VAL A 45 -9.10 8.80 -3.00
C VAL A 45 -8.84 9.54 -1.68
N HIS A 46 -9.68 9.32 -0.66
CA HIS A 46 -9.46 9.91 0.65
C HIS A 46 -8.13 9.48 1.27
N LEU A 47 -7.75 8.21 1.11
CA LEU A 47 -6.44 7.73 1.53
C LEU A 47 -5.30 8.44 0.79
N ALA A 48 -5.43 8.67 -0.51
CA ALA A 48 -4.41 9.37 -1.30
C ALA A 48 -4.23 10.82 -0.86
N ASP A 49 -5.33 11.55 -0.65
CA ASP A 49 -5.32 12.94 -0.22
C ASP A 49 -4.70 13.12 1.18
N ASN A 50 -4.73 12.07 2.01
CA ASN A 50 -4.30 12.08 3.41
C ASN A 50 -3.16 11.09 3.67
N ILE A 51 -2.39 10.70 2.65
CA ILE A 51 -1.49 9.54 2.74
C ILE A 51 -0.46 9.62 3.87
N ASN A 52 0.07 10.82 4.16
CA ASN A 52 1.04 11.02 5.24
C ASN A 52 0.44 10.71 6.63
N ILE A 53 -0.82 11.08 6.86
CA ILE A 53 -1.54 10.78 8.11
C ILE A 53 -1.63 9.27 8.31
N TYR A 54 -1.94 8.51 7.25
CA TYR A 54 -2.06 7.07 7.34
C TYR A 54 -0.70 6.37 7.44
N ILE A 55 0.35 6.88 6.80
CA ILE A 55 1.72 6.39 7.00
C ILE A 55 2.16 6.57 8.45
N GLU A 56 1.86 7.71 9.08
CA GLU A 56 2.15 7.94 10.50
C GLU A 56 1.31 7.03 11.40
N LYS A 57 -0.01 6.96 11.18
CA LYS A 57 -0.96 6.15 11.95
C LYS A 57 -0.61 4.66 11.98
N TYR A 58 -0.20 4.09 10.84
CA TYR A 58 0.24 2.70 10.72
C TYR A 58 1.76 2.52 10.89
N GLY A 59 2.48 3.61 11.08
CA GLY A 59 3.94 3.65 11.25
C GLY A 59 4.38 3.11 12.62
N PRO A 60 5.71 3.02 12.87
CA PRO A 60 6.24 2.38 14.06
C PRO A 60 5.72 2.93 15.39
N THR A 61 5.41 4.23 15.44
CA THR A 61 4.94 4.97 16.62
C THR A 61 3.44 5.32 16.58
N GLY A 62 2.73 4.93 15.52
CA GLY A 62 1.32 5.28 15.34
C GLY A 62 0.36 4.38 16.11
N ASN A 63 -0.88 4.85 16.27
CA ASN A 63 -1.93 4.15 17.02
C ASN A 63 -2.30 2.78 16.42
N ASP A 64 -2.06 2.55 15.12
CA ASP A 64 -2.28 1.28 14.42
C ASP A 64 -0.96 0.57 14.03
N SER A 65 0.16 0.92 14.68
CA SER A 65 1.49 0.31 14.48
C SER A 65 1.47 -1.22 14.51
N ALA A 66 0.70 -1.81 15.45
CA ALA A 66 0.56 -3.25 15.56
C ALA A 66 -0.05 -3.89 14.30
N PHE A 67 -0.98 -3.20 13.64
CA PHE A 67 -1.54 -3.63 12.36
C PHE A 67 -0.57 -3.38 11.21
N GLY A 68 0.08 -2.21 11.18
CA GLY A 68 1.07 -1.85 10.16
C GLY A 68 2.23 -2.84 10.06
N LYS A 69 2.67 -3.40 11.19
CA LYS A 69 3.76 -4.38 11.29
C LYS A 69 3.38 -5.81 10.87
N LYS A 70 2.09 -6.10 10.65
CA LYS A 70 1.63 -7.46 10.26
C LYS A 70 2.27 -7.92 8.95
N SER A 71 2.48 -9.23 8.85
CA SER A 71 3.10 -9.89 7.68
C SER A 71 4.46 -9.24 7.33
N ASN A 72 5.34 -9.10 8.33
CA ASN A 72 6.66 -8.50 8.17
C ASN A 72 6.61 -7.07 7.59
N ASN A 73 5.87 -6.18 8.26
CA ASN A 73 5.72 -4.77 7.87
C ASN A 73 5.07 -4.54 6.50
N ALA A 74 4.45 -5.54 5.89
CA ALA A 74 3.94 -5.42 4.53
C ALA A 74 2.80 -4.39 4.39
N PHE A 75 2.00 -4.15 5.45
CA PHE A 75 0.96 -3.11 5.41
C PHE A 75 1.56 -1.70 5.40
N ILE A 76 2.49 -1.39 6.32
CA ILE A 76 3.15 -0.08 6.32
C ILE A 76 4.03 0.13 5.07
N ASN A 77 4.67 -0.93 4.57
CA ASN A 77 5.45 -0.86 3.33
C ASN A 77 4.53 -0.58 2.12
N ALA A 78 3.36 -1.22 2.05
CA ALA A 78 2.38 -0.93 1.01
C ALA A 78 1.91 0.54 1.05
N LEU A 79 1.63 1.10 2.24
CA LEU A 79 1.27 2.52 2.38
C LEU A 79 2.40 3.46 1.94
N ARG A 80 3.64 3.17 2.33
CA ARG A 80 4.81 3.98 1.91
C ARG A 80 4.98 3.98 0.40
N ARG A 81 4.87 2.81 -0.24
CA ARG A 81 4.93 2.72 -1.71
C ARG A 81 3.75 3.42 -2.38
N PHE A 82 2.57 3.39 -1.76
CA PHE A 82 1.42 4.14 -2.25
C PHE A 82 1.66 5.66 -2.15
N GLY A 83 2.25 6.15 -1.06
CA GLY A 83 2.69 7.54 -0.94
C GLY A 83 3.68 7.97 -2.02
N GLU A 84 4.69 7.13 -2.31
CA GLU A 84 5.62 7.38 -3.42
C GLU A 84 4.89 7.47 -4.78
N PHE A 85 3.92 6.58 -5.02
CA PHE A 85 3.10 6.60 -6.24
C PHE A 85 2.29 7.91 -6.37
N ILE A 86 1.64 8.36 -5.29
CA ILE A 86 0.90 9.63 -5.28
C ILE A 86 1.85 10.81 -5.55
N ALA A 87 3.01 10.84 -4.90
CA ALA A 87 4.01 11.88 -5.12
C ALA A 87 4.57 11.89 -6.55
N SER A 88 4.70 10.74 -7.20
CA SER A 88 5.15 10.64 -8.59
C SER A 88 4.11 11.01 -9.65
N SER A 89 2.85 11.14 -9.25
CA SER A 89 1.73 11.46 -10.14
C SER A 89 1.37 12.96 -10.14
N ASN A 90 2.14 13.77 -9.40
CA ASN A 90 1.99 15.23 -9.29
C ASN A 90 3.09 15.96 -10.05
#